data_AF-F4XZB4-F1
#
_entry.id   AF-F4XZB4-F1
#
_cell.length_a   1.000
_cell.length_b   1.000
_cell.length_c   1.000
_cell.angle_alpha   90.00
_cell.angle_beta   90.00
_cell.angle_gamma   90.00
#
_symmetry.space_group_name_H-M   'P 1'
#
loop_
_entity.id
_entity.type
_entity.pdbx_description
1 polymer ?
#
loop_
_entity_poly.entity_id
_entity_poly.type
_entity_poly.pdbx_seq_one_letter_code
_entity_poly.pdbx_strand_id
1 'polypeptide(L)'
;MSSSLIERLGEVRDFRTTDGRRHPLWVVLLIVIMGTMSGYLGYRALGDFAQRHREDLIEALKIPKGRVPSYSTIRRVMMGIDFDNFAKVFLALGIRVYPNQSWRMVKH
;
A
#
# COMPACT_ATOMS: atom_id res chain seq x y z
N MET A 1 -22.50 3.35 -2.31
CA MET A 1 -21.13 3.69 -2.73
C MET A 1 -20.23 2.51 -2.44
N SER A 2 -19.77 1.81 -3.48
CA SER A 2 -18.77 0.73 -3.42
C SER A 2 -17.41 1.34 -3.10
N SER A 3 -16.92 1.17 -1.86
CA SER A 3 -15.62 1.70 -1.47
C SER A 3 -14.52 0.98 -2.25
N SER A 4 -13.76 1.70 -3.07
CA SER A 4 -12.64 1.11 -3.81
C SER A 4 -11.46 0.79 -2.88
N LEU A 5 -10.55 -0.10 -3.30
CA LEU A 5 -9.34 -0.41 -2.54
C LEU A 5 -8.54 0.86 -2.21
N ILE A 6 -8.47 1.82 -3.14
CA ILE A 6 -7.75 3.07 -2.97
C ILE A 6 -8.36 3.92 -1.85
N GLU A 7 -9.70 4.03 -1.81
CA GLU A 7 -10.40 4.78 -0.77
C GLU A 7 -10.14 4.18 0.61
N ARG A 8 -10.22 2.85 0.73
CA ARG A 8 -9.91 2.12 1.98
C ARG A 8 -8.47 2.34 2.41
N LEU A 9 -7.50 2.22 1.51
CA LEU A 9 -6.10 2.49 1.84
C LEU A 9 -5.86 3.94 2.27
N GLY A 10 -6.73 4.87 1.86
CA GLY A 10 -6.74 6.25 2.34
C GLY A 10 -7.19 6.42 3.80
N GLU A 11 -7.93 5.46 4.36
CA GLU A 11 -8.39 5.46 5.76
C GLU A 11 -7.27 5.03 6.74
N VAL A 12 -6.17 4.47 6.23
CA VAL A 12 -5.03 4.05 7.05
C VAL A 12 -4.34 5.28 7.64
N ARG A 13 -4.15 5.28 8.96
CA ARG A 13 -3.55 6.42 9.67
C ARG A 13 -2.11 6.65 9.22
N ASP A 14 -1.83 7.84 8.68
CA ASP A 14 -0.47 8.25 8.33
C ASP A 14 0.30 8.75 9.56
N PHE A 15 1.18 7.89 10.08
CA PHE A 15 2.06 8.17 11.22
C PHE A 15 3.23 9.10 10.86
N ARG A 16 3.47 9.37 9.57
CA ARG A 16 4.60 10.20 9.12
C ARG A 16 4.28 11.67 9.37
N THR A 17 5.31 12.43 9.74
CA THR A 17 5.25 13.90 9.82
C THR A 17 4.92 14.52 8.46
N THR A 18 4.34 15.72 8.44
CA THR A 18 3.95 16.45 7.22
C THR A 18 5.10 16.59 6.22
N ASP A 19 6.32 16.82 6.70
CA ASP A 19 7.53 16.93 5.86
C ASP A 19 7.98 15.59 5.26
N GLY A 20 7.56 14.47 5.85
CA GLY A 20 7.82 13.12 5.38
C GLY A 20 6.86 12.63 4.28
N ARG A 21 5.80 13.40 3.97
CA ARG A 21 4.72 12.99 3.05
C ARG A 21 4.99 13.43 1.61
N ARG A 22 6.08 12.91 1.02
CA ARG A 22 6.34 13.10 -0.43
C ARG A 22 5.32 12.37 -1.32
N HIS A 23 4.82 11.24 -0.84
CA HIS A 23 3.77 10.44 -1.48
C HIS A 23 2.67 10.15 -0.44
N PRO A 24 1.38 10.20 -0.83
CA PRO A 24 0.30 9.72 0.03
C PRO A 24 0.57 8.30 0.51
N LEU A 25 0.17 7.98 1.75
CA LEU A 25 0.44 6.66 2.34
C LEU A 25 -0.16 5.54 1.49
N TRP A 26 -1.40 5.74 1.03
CA TRP A 26 -2.12 4.76 0.20
C TRP A 26 -1.36 4.39 -1.07
N VAL A 27 -0.60 5.31 -1.69
CA VAL A 27 0.22 5.03 -2.89
C VAL A 27 1.32 4.03 -2.55
N VAL A 28 2.00 4.24 -1.42
CA VAL A 28 3.08 3.35 -1.00
C VAL A 28 2.54 1.95 -0.69
N LEU A 29 1.41 1.88 0.02
CA LEU A 29 0.78 0.60 0.36
C LEU A 29 0.28 -0.15 -0.87
N LEU A 30 -0.33 0.56 -1.83
CA LEU A 30 -0.80 -0.06 -3.06
C LEU A 30 0.36 -0.64 -3.89
N ILE A 31 1.48 0.08 -3.99
CA ILE A 31 2.69 -0.41 -4.67
C ILE A 31 3.26 -1.64 -3.97
N VAL A 32 3.26 -1.67 -2.63
CA VAL A 32 3.69 -2.85 -1.86
C VAL A 32 2.79 -4.05 -2.14
N ILE A 33 1.47 -3.85 -2.16
CA ILE A 33 0.50 -4.92 -2.47
C ILE A 33 0.73 -5.45 -3.89
N MET A 34 0.80 -4.57 -4.90
CA MET A 34 1.01 -4.97 -6.29
C MET A 34 2.35 -5.68 -6.51
N GLY A 35 3.43 -5.15 -5.92
CA GLY A 35 4.75 -5.77 -5.99
C GLY A 35 4.75 -7.16 -5.35
N THR A 36 4.12 -7.30 -4.17
CA THR A 36 4.01 -8.59 -3.47
C THR A 36 3.19 -9.59 -4.29
N MET A 37 2.05 -9.17 -4.85
CA MET A 37 1.22 -10.01 -5.73
C MET A 37 1.95 -10.43 -7.01
N SER A 38 2.88 -9.59 -7.48
CA SER A 38 3.73 -9.87 -8.64
C SER A 38 4.97 -10.70 -8.30
N GLY A 39 5.10 -11.18 -7.05
CA GLY A 39 6.21 -12.02 -6.59
C GLY A 39 7.47 -11.27 -6.15
N TYR A 40 7.44 -9.94 -6.07
CA TYR A 40 8.56 -9.13 -5.58
C TYR A 40 8.57 -9.11 -4.05
N LEU A 41 9.28 -10.08 -3.48
CA LEU A 41 9.39 -10.24 -2.02
C LEU A 41 10.58 -9.47 -1.46
N GLY A 42 10.32 -8.70 -0.41
CA GLY A 42 11.33 -7.90 0.28
C GLY A 42 11.48 -6.48 -0.27
N TYR A 43 12.00 -5.58 0.57
CA TYR A 43 11.96 -4.15 0.30
C TYR A 43 12.73 -3.74 -0.96
N ARG A 44 13.88 -4.37 -1.26
CA ARG A 44 14.67 -4.05 -2.47
C ARG A 44 13.89 -4.41 -3.74
N ALA A 45 13.36 -5.63 -3.79
CA ALA A 45 12.53 -6.09 -4.90
C ALA A 45 11.31 -5.16 -5.11
N LEU A 46 10.66 -4.71 -4.02
CA LEU A 46 9.55 -3.75 -4.11
C LEU A 46 9.99 -2.38 -4.64
N GLY A 47 11.19 -1.91 -4.27
CA GLY A 47 11.79 -0.71 -4.85
C GLY A 47 12.07 -0.86 -6.34
N ASP A 48 12.60 -2.01 -6.74
CA ASP A 48 12.89 -2.34 -8.14
C ASP A 48 11.58 -2.44 -8.96
N PHE A 49 10.54 -3.04 -8.41
CA PHE A 49 9.20 -3.08 -9.00
C PHE A 49 8.67 -1.67 -9.25
N ALA A 50 8.71 -0.81 -8.23
CA ALA A 50 8.23 0.57 -8.33
C ALA A 50 9.00 1.35 -9.41
N GLN A 51 10.31 1.15 -9.50
CA GLN A 51 11.16 1.83 -10.47
C GLN A 51 10.97 1.28 -11.90
N ARG A 52 10.85 -0.04 -12.04
CA ARG A 52 10.65 -0.73 -13.32
C ARG A 52 9.33 -0.34 -13.98
N HIS A 53 8.25 -0.24 -13.19
CA HIS A 53 6.92 0.13 -13.66
C HIS A 53 6.60 1.61 -13.42
N ARG A 54 7.63 2.46 -13.32
CA ARG A 54 7.46 3.85 -12.89
C ARG A 54 6.45 4.61 -13.73
N GLU A 55 6.54 4.51 -15.05
CA GLU A 55 5.71 5.30 -15.98
C GLU A 55 4.25 4.86 -15.88
N ASP A 56 4.00 3.55 -16.00
CA ASP A 56 2.67 2.94 -15.84
C ASP A 56 2.03 3.30 -14.49
N LEU A 57 2.81 3.23 -13.39
CA LEU A 57 2.32 3.54 -12.04
C LEU A 57 1.97 5.02 -11.89
N ILE A 58 2.76 5.93 -12.47
CA ILE A 58 2.48 7.37 -12.43
C ILE A 58 1.20 7.69 -13.20
N GLU A 59 1.04 7.10 -14.37
CA GLU A 59 -0.13 7.31 -15.23
C GLU A 59 -1.39 6.73 -14.60
N ALA A 60 -1.37 5.45 -14.20
CA ALA A 60 -2.53 4.75 -13.67
C ALA A 60 -2.99 5.30 -12.32
N LEU A 61 -2.06 5.63 -11.41
CA LEU A 61 -2.37 6.09 -10.05
C LEU A 61 -2.39 7.62 -9.92
N LYS A 62 -2.09 8.35 -11.00
CA LYS A 62 -1.98 9.83 -11.02
C LYS A 62 -1.10 10.34 -9.88
N ILE A 63 0.07 9.73 -9.70
CA ILE A 63 0.92 9.96 -8.52
C ILE A 63 1.36 11.44 -8.48
N PRO A 64 1.15 12.14 -7.34
CA PRO A 64 1.59 13.52 -7.21
C PRO A 64 3.09 13.67 -7.47
N LYS A 65 3.48 14.71 -8.22
CA LYS A 65 4.88 15.06 -8.54
C LYS A 65 5.61 14.04 -9.45
N GLY A 66 4.91 13.07 -10.05
CA GLY A 66 5.47 12.19 -11.08
C GLY A 66 6.66 11.35 -10.61
N ARG A 67 6.66 10.94 -9.34
CA ARG A 67 7.72 10.12 -8.74
C ARG A 67 7.10 8.96 -7.97
N VAL A 68 7.68 7.78 -8.12
CA VAL A 68 7.37 6.59 -7.33
C VAL A 68 8.15 6.57 -6.01
N PRO A 69 7.64 5.90 -4.96
CA PRO A 69 8.37 5.76 -3.71
C PRO A 69 9.65 4.94 -3.90
N SER A 70 10.74 5.43 -3.31
CA SER A 70 12.01 4.70 -3.28
C SER A 70 11.97 3.49 -2.33
N TYR A 71 12.93 2.57 -2.45
CA TYR A 71 13.23 1.54 -1.45
C TYR A 71 13.21 2.09 -0.01
N SER A 72 13.91 3.20 0.24
CA SER A 72 14.01 3.82 1.57
C SER A 72 12.67 4.33 2.07
N THR A 73 11.82 4.82 1.15
CA THR A 73 10.44 5.25 1.46
C THR A 73 9.57 4.06 1.83
N ILE A 74 9.60 2.99 1.02
CA ILE A 74 8.86 1.76 1.25
C ILE A 74 9.26 1.17 2.60
N ARG A 75 10.56 0.99 2.85
CA ARG A 75 11.07 0.46 4.12
C ARG A 75 10.61 1.29 5.32
N ARG A 76 10.69 2.62 5.25
CA ARG A 76 10.25 3.50 6.34
C ARG A 76 8.76 3.36 6.62
N VAL A 77 7.94 3.28 5.57
CA VAL A 77 6.49 3.06 5.70
C VAL A 77 6.20 1.71 6.35
N MET A 78 6.80 0.64 5.82
CA MET A 78 6.55 -0.71 6.30
C MET A 78 7.02 -0.96 7.74
N MET A 79 8.07 -0.27 8.20
CA MET A 79 8.55 -0.40 9.59
C MET A 79 7.74 0.42 10.60
N GLY A 80 7.08 1.49 10.17
CA GLY A 80 6.37 2.40 11.07
C GLY A 80 4.85 2.30 11.00
N ILE A 81 4.31 1.54 10.05
CA ILE A 81 2.87 1.35 9.91
C ILE A 81 2.32 0.58 11.10
N ASP A 82 1.19 1.05 11.63
CA ASP A 82 0.37 0.28 12.54
C ASP A 82 -0.27 -0.88 11.76
N PHE A 83 0.35 -2.05 11.89
CA PHE A 83 -0.06 -3.25 11.16
C PHE A 83 -1.49 -3.68 11.55
N ASP A 84 -1.89 -3.52 12.80
CA ASP A 84 -3.24 -3.86 13.26
C ASP A 84 -4.29 -2.93 12.62
N ASN A 85 -3.99 -1.63 12.53
CA ASN A 85 -4.84 -0.68 11.83
C ASN A 85 -4.95 -1.02 10.34
N PHE A 86 -3.81 -1.25 9.69
CA PHE A 86 -3.77 -1.64 8.28
C PHE A 86 -4.56 -2.93 8.01
N ALA A 87 -4.33 -3.98 8.80
CA ALA A 87 -5.00 -5.27 8.65
C ALA A 87 -6.51 -5.12 8.83
N LYS A 88 -6.97 -4.35 9.83
CA LYS A 88 -8.40 -4.08 10.03
C LYS A 88 -9.04 -3.40 8.81
N VAL A 89 -8.41 -2.36 8.29
CA VAL A 89 -8.90 -1.63 7.11
C VAL A 89 -8.94 -2.53 5.87
N PHE A 90 -7.88 -3.32 5.65
CA PHE A 90 -7.76 -4.23 4.51
C PHE A 90 -8.75 -5.40 4.60
N LEU A 91 -8.92 -6.02 5.77
CA LEU A 91 -9.87 -7.11 5.98
C LEU A 91 -11.32 -6.64 5.89
N ALA A 92 -11.65 -5.43 6.35
CA ALA A 92 -12.97 -4.85 6.20
C ALA A 92 -13.36 -4.70 4.71
N LEU A 93 -12.40 -4.40 3.84
CA LEU A 93 -12.60 -4.48 2.39
C LEU A 93 -12.87 -5.92 1.93
N GLY A 94 -12.03 -6.88 2.35
CA GLY A 94 -12.17 -8.29 1.98
C GLY A 94 -13.54 -8.89 2.34
N ILE A 95 -14.02 -8.65 3.56
CA ILE A 95 -15.35 -9.11 4.03
C ILE A 95 -16.47 -8.49 3.20
N ARG A 96 -16.34 -7.22 2.81
CA ARG A 96 -17.35 -6.56 1.98
C ARG A 96 -17.41 -7.13 0.57
N VAL A 97 -16.26 -7.45 -0.02
CA VAL A 97 -16.19 -7.98 -1.40
C VAL A 97 -16.52 -9.49 -1.43
N TYR A 98 -16.12 -10.23 -0.40
CA TYR A 98 -16.32 -11.67 -0.27
C TYR A 98 -16.92 -12.03 1.10
N PRO A 99 -18.23 -11.80 1.31
CA PRO A 99 -18.87 -11.98 2.61
C PRO A 99 -18.93 -13.45 3.06
N ASN A 100 -18.85 -14.39 2.14
CA ASN A 100 -18.98 -15.83 2.42
C ASN A 100 -17.65 -16.56 2.61
N GLN A 101 -16.53 -15.84 2.71
CA GLN A 101 -15.20 -16.43 2.89
C GLN A 101 -14.77 -16.38 4.36
N SER A 102 -14.25 -17.49 4.89
CA SER A 102 -13.76 -17.55 6.28
C SER A 102 -12.37 -16.92 6.37
N TRP A 103 -12.31 -15.66 6.81
CA TRP A 103 -11.06 -14.94 7.02
C TRP A 103 -10.48 -15.26 8.40
N ARG A 104 -9.56 -16.22 8.49
CA ARG A 104 -8.75 -16.42 9.69
C ARG A 104 -7.52 -15.51 9.62
N MET A 105 -7.41 -14.54 10.52
CA MET A 105 -6.14 -13.84 10.72
C MET A 105 -5.12 -14.85 11.24
N VAL A 106 -4.11 -15.17 10.43
CA VAL A 106 -2.95 -15.94 10.88
C VAL A 106 -2.21 -15.04 11.87
N LYS A 107 -2.34 -15.33 13.16
CA LYS A 107 -1.49 -14.72 14.18
C LYS A 107 -0.11 -15.35 14.03
N HIS A 108 0.86 -14.54 13.63
CA HIS A 108 2.28 -14.87 13.77
C HIS A 108 2.76 -14.47 15.16
#